data_AF-A0A6V7R0I7-F1
#
_entry.id   AF-A0A6V7R0I7-F1
#
_cell.length_a   1.000
_cell.length_b   1.000
_cell.length_c   1.000
_cell.angle_alpha   90.00
_cell.angle_beta   90.00
_cell.angle_gamma   90.00
#
_symmetry.space_group_name_H-M   'P 1'
#
loop_
_entity.id
_entity.type
_entity.pdbx_description
1 polymer ?
#
loop_
_entity_poly.entity_id
_entity_poly.type
_entity_poly.pdbx_seq_one_letter_code
_entity_poly.pdbx_strand_id
1 'polypeptide(L)'
;MENGQILDTLVNTLSQPLSALPPVATALGMFIMNSVFNFFVSSGSGQAAIMMPIQTPLADMIGIFRQVSVLAFQFGDGFSNVLYPTSGPLMASLAVAGVSWIKWAKWFMPLFLIWSAIACILLTIAVLINLGPF
;
A
#
# COMPACT_ATOMS: atom_id res chain seq x y z
N MET A 1 16.16 10.75 -11.18
CA MET A 1 14.91 10.00 -10.92
C MET A 1 13.83 10.26 -11.98
N GLU A 2 14.05 11.13 -12.97
CA GLU A 2 13.06 11.46 -14.03
C GLU A 2 13.21 10.66 -15.34
N ASN A 3 14.33 9.98 -15.59
CA ASN A 3 14.62 9.36 -16.90
C ASN A 3 14.25 7.87 -17.02
N GLY A 4 13.48 7.34 -16.06
CA GLY A 4 13.13 5.92 -16.06
C GLY A 4 11.90 5.60 -16.89
N GLN A 5 10.89 6.48 -16.94
CA GLN A 5 9.53 6.29 -17.47
C GLN A 5 8.76 5.04 -17.01
N ILE A 6 9.43 4.04 -16.43
CA ILE A 6 8.86 2.78 -15.95
C ILE A 6 7.98 3.04 -14.72
N LEU A 7 8.49 3.83 -13.77
CA LEU A 7 7.72 4.20 -12.57
C LEU A 7 6.50 5.03 -12.96
N ASP A 8 6.68 6.02 -13.83
CA ASP A 8 5.58 6.87 -14.31
C ASP A 8 4.52 6.07 -15.07
N THR A 9 4.94 5.12 -15.91
CA THR A 9 4.04 4.23 -16.65
C THR A 9 3.29 3.30 -15.71
N LEU A 10 3.97 2.68 -14.74
CA LEU A 10 3.37 1.74 -13.80
C LEU A 10 2.36 2.46 -12.89
N VAL A 11 2.73 3.64 -12.40
CA VAL A 11 1.84 4.50 -11.62
C VAL A 11 0.63 4.93 -12.45
N ASN A 12 0.81 5.48 -13.66
CA ASN A 12 -0.29 5.92 -14.50
C ASN A 12 -1.22 4.75 -14.85
N THR A 13 -0.67 3.58 -15.18
CA THR A 13 -1.44 2.38 -15.51
C THR A 13 -2.28 1.90 -14.31
N LEU A 14 -1.75 1.99 -13.09
CA LEU A 14 -2.45 1.58 -11.87
C LEU A 14 -3.44 2.63 -11.35
N SER A 15 -3.24 3.91 -11.67
CA SER A 15 -4.11 5.01 -11.22
C SER A 15 -5.31 5.27 -12.13
N GLN A 16 -5.22 5.05 -13.45
CA GLN A 16 -6.33 5.25 -14.38
C GLN A 16 -7.60 4.45 -14.00
N PRO A 17 -7.53 3.15 -13.66
CA PRO A 17 -8.72 2.36 -13.30
C PRO A 17 -9.38 2.84 -12.01
N LEU A 18 -8.60 3.40 -11.07
CA LEU A 18 -9.09 3.85 -9.77
C LEU A 18 -10.01 5.07 -9.88
N SER A 19 -9.85 5.88 -10.94
CA SER A 19 -10.66 7.08 -11.19
C SER A 19 -12.14 6.81 -11.50
N ALA A 20 -12.45 5.60 -11.99
CA ALA A 20 -13.81 5.22 -12.37
C ALA A 20 -14.55 4.43 -11.27
N LEU A 21 -13.90 4.19 -10.13
CA LEU A 21 -14.45 3.38 -9.04
C LEU A 21 -15.19 4.22 -8.00
N PRO A 22 -16.18 3.62 -7.29
CA PRO A 22 -16.78 4.24 -6.11
C PRO A 22 -15.73 4.52 -5.01
N PRO A 23 -15.96 5.53 -4.14
CA PRO A 23 -15.04 5.95 -3.07
C PRO A 23 -14.39 4.82 -2.27
N VAL A 24 -15.19 3.86 -1.79
CA VAL A 24 -14.71 2.71 -1.02
C VAL A 24 -13.80 1.83 -1.88
N ALA A 25 -14.22 1.50 -3.10
CA ALA A 25 -13.45 0.64 -3.99
C ALA A 25 -12.12 1.30 -4.41
N THR A 26 -12.11 2.62 -4.58
CA THR A 26 -10.87 3.39 -4.79
C THR A 26 -9.92 3.27 -3.60
N ALA A 27 -10.40 3.45 -2.36
CA ALA A 27 -9.55 3.34 -1.17
C ALA A 27 -8.95 1.93 -1.01
N LEU A 28 -9.74 0.88 -1.27
CA LEU A 28 -9.26 -0.50 -1.30
C LEU A 28 -8.24 -0.73 -2.42
N GLY A 29 -8.49 -0.15 -3.60
CA GLY A 29 -7.57 -0.20 -4.72
C GLY A 29 -6.24 0.52 -4.44
N MET A 30 -6.26 1.65 -3.72
CA MET A 30 -5.06 2.34 -3.25
C MET A 30 -4.24 1.45 -2.31
N PHE A 31 -4.89 0.71 -1.39
CA PHE A 31 -4.21 -0.24 -0.51
C PHE A 31 -3.53 -1.37 -1.30
N ILE A 32 -4.24 -1.97 -2.26
CA ILE A 32 -3.69 -3.03 -3.11
C ILE A 32 -2.53 -2.49 -3.96
N MET A 33 -2.69 -1.32 -4.59
CA MET A 33 -1.66 -0.66 -5.37
C MET A 33 -0.40 -0.40 -4.55
N ASN A 34 -0.55 0.15 -3.34
CA ASN A 34 0.57 0.37 -2.44
C ASN A 34 1.24 -0.93 -2.00
N SER A 35 0.45 -1.99 -1.74
CA SER A 35 0.98 -3.31 -1.41
C SER A 35 1.76 -3.93 -2.56
N VAL A 36 1.31 -3.77 -3.81
CA VAL A 36 2.03 -4.28 -4.99
C VAL A 36 3.30 -3.46 -5.23
N PHE A 37 3.22 -2.14 -5.12
CA PHE A 37 4.35 -1.25 -5.37
C PHE A 37 5.46 -1.39 -4.33
N ASN A 38 5.10 -1.67 -3.06
CA ASN A 38 6.07 -1.89 -2.00
C ASN A 38 7.01 -3.08 -2.29
N PHE A 39 6.61 -4.00 -3.17
CA PHE A 39 7.52 -5.06 -3.64
C PHE A 39 8.75 -4.47 -4.34
N PHE A 40 8.56 -3.43 -5.14
CA PHE A 40 9.62 -2.75 -5.91
C PHE A 40 10.35 -1.68 -5.10
N VAL A 41 9.63 -0.97 -4.23
CA VAL A 41 10.17 0.11 -3.40
C VAL A 41 9.82 -0.17 -1.94
N SER A 42 10.59 -1.06 -1.31
CA SER A 42 10.40 -1.53 0.07
C SER A 42 10.90 -0.53 1.14
N SER A 43 10.66 0.75 0.91
CA SER A 43 11.07 1.85 1.78
C SER A 43 9.90 2.80 1.95
N GLY A 44 9.32 2.87 3.15
CA GLY A 44 8.13 3.67 3.40
C GLY A 44 8.28 5.14 3.00
N SER A 45 9.42 5.78 3.30
CA SER A 45 9.66 7.18 2.89
C SER A 45 9.87 7.31 1.38
N GLY A 46 10.56 6.37 0.75
CA GLY A 46 10.78 6.35 -0.71
C GLY A 46 9.47 6.10 -1.49
N GLN A 47 8.65 5.17 -1.01
CA GLN A 47 7.34 4.90 -1.59
C GLN A 47 6.40 6.08 -1.37
N ALA A 48 6.35 6.67 -0.18
CA ALA A 48 5.52 7.84 0.09
C ALA A 48 5.87 9.02 -0.82
N ALA A 49 7.17 9.27 -1.04
CA ALA A 49 7.64 10.34 -1.94
C ALA A 49 7.17 10.16 -3.40
N ILE A 50 6.95 8.91 -3.83
CA ILE A 50 6.45 8.58 -5.17
C ILE A 50 4.92 8.54 -5.19
N MET A 51 4.29 7.87 -4.24
CA MET A 51 2.85 7.55 -4.29
C MET A 51 1.97 8.71 -3.86
N MET A 52 2.35 9.45 -2.82
CA MET A 52 1.50 10.50 -2.25
C MET A 52 1.17 11.63 -3.24
N PRO A 53 2.11 12.11 -4.09
CA PRO A 53 1.80 13.09 -5.13
C PRO A 53 0.75 12.64 -6.15
N ILE A 54 0.57 11.33 -6.36
CA ILE A 54 -0.46 10.77 -7.25
C ILE A 54 -1.76 10.49 -6.51
N GLN A 55 -1.69 9.90 -5.32
CA GLN A 55 -2.88 9.48 -4.59
C GLN A 55 -3.63 10.65 -3.96
N THR A 56 -2.94 11.75 -3.63
CA THR A 56 -3.55 12.98 -3.11
C THR A 56 -4.55 13.61 -4.09
N PRO A 57 -4.19 13.96 -5.34
CA PRO A 57 -5.15 14.51 -6.30
C PRO A 57 -6.22 13.48 -6.70
N LEU A 58 -5.90 12.19 -6.72
CA LEU A 58 -6.88 11.11 -6.95
C LEU A 58 -7.95 11.08 -5.85
N ALA A 59 -7.54 11.22 -4.58
CA ALA A 59 -8.45 11.29 -3.44
C ALA A 59 -9.39 12.49 -3.55
N ASP A 60 -8.83 13.68 -3.83
CA ASP A 60 -9.60 14.91 -4.01
C ASP A 60 -10.62 14.81 -5.15
N MET A 61 -10.22 14.20 -6.28
CA MET A 61 -11.09 14.03 -7.46
C MET A 61 -12.29 13.10 -7.20
N ILE A 62 -12.08 12.04 -6.42
CA ILE A 62 -13.11 11.03 -6.11
C ILE A 62 -13.94 11.42 -4.88
N GLY A 63 -13.56 12.50 -4.20
CA GLY A 63 -14.27 13.02 -3.03
C GLY A 63 -14.02 12.20 -1.76
N ILE A 64 -12.88 11.51 -1.67
CA ILE A 64 -12.41 10.91 -0.41
C ILE A 64 -11.33 11.79 0.20
N PHE A 65 -11.25 11.79 1.52
CA PHE A 65 -10.25 12.57 2.19
C PHE A 65 -8.86 11.97 2.07
N ARG A 66 -7.87 12.85 1.94
CA ARG A 66 -6.45 12.48 1.80
C ARG A 66 -5.95 11.57 2.92
N GLN A 67 -6.58 11.60 4.10
CA GLN A 67 -6.22 10.79 5.25
C GLN A 67 -6.58 9.32 5.03
N VAL A 68 -7.66 9.05 4.28
CA VAL A 68 -7.98 7.72 3.79
C VAL A 68 -6.89 7.22 2.85
N SER A 69 -6.35 8.09 1.98
CA SER A 69 -5.23 7.74 1.10
C SER A 69 -3.95 7.44 1.89
N VAL A 70 -3.63 8.24 2.92
CA VAL A 70 -2.49 7.97 3.83
C VAL A 70 -2.68 6.64 4.53
N LEU A 71 -3.90 6.36 5.02
CA LEU A 71 -4.21 5.10 5.71
C LEU A 71 -4.05 3.88 4.77
N ALA A 72 -4.53 4.00 3.53
CA ALA A 72 -4.38 2.97 2.51
C ALA A 72 -2.91 2.71 2.19
N PHE A 73 -2.10 3.78 2.10
CA PHE A 73 -0.65 3.68 1.97
C PHE A 73 -0.01 2.98 3.17
N GLN A 74 -0.34 3.39 4.39
CA GLN A 74 0.25 2.86 5.62
C GLN A 74 0.00 1.36 5.79
N PHE A 75 -1.22 0.91 5.49
CA PHE A 75 -1.55 -0.52 5.50
C PHE A 75 -0.82 -1.27 4.38
N GLY A 76 -0.76 -0.69 3.18
CA GLY A 76 -0.12 -1.33 2.04
C GLY A 76 1.38 -1.53 2.25
N ASP A 77 2.10 -0.46 2.60
CA ASP A 77 3.53 -0.47 2.92
C ASP A 77 3.82 -1.32 4.17
N GLY A 78 3.16 -1.02 5.29
CA GLY A 78 3.45 -1.64 6.58
C GLY A 78 3.26 -3.16 6.57
N PHE A 79 2.15 -3.66 6.01
CA PHE A 79 1.87 -5.10 6.05
C PHE A 79 2.77 -5.88 5.11
N SER A 80 3.03 -5.35 3.92
CA SER A 80 3.85 -6.04 2.93
C SER A 80 5.33 -6.06 3.29
N ASN A 81 5.84 -5.08 4.06
CA ASN A 81 7.20 -5.09 4.59
C ASN A 81 7.51 -6.25 5.56
N VAL A 82 6.48 -6.91 6.10
CA VAL A 82 6.62 -8.10 6.97
C VAL A 82 6.61 -9.41 6.15
N LEU A 83 6.26 -9.35 4.87
CA LEU A 83 6.17 -10.49 3.98
C LEU A 83 7.22 -10.49 2.86
N TYR A 84 7.49 -9.35 2.25
CA TYR A 84 8.27 -9.29 1.02
C TYR A 84 9.78 -9.47 1.24
N PRO A 85 10.44 -10.26 0.38
CA PRO A 85 11.87 -10.54 0.51
C PRO A 85 12.74 -9.32 0.16
N THR A 86 12.16 -8.26 -0.41
CA THR A 86 12.83 -7.00 -0.71
C THR A 86 13.00 -6.11 0.54
N SER A 87 12.26 -6.39 1.62
CA SER A 87 12.38 -5.68 2.90
C SER A 87 13.68 -6.03 3.62
N GLY A 88 14.63 -5.08 3.61
CA GLY A 88 15.93 -5.21 4.30
C GLY A 88 15.81 -5.57 5.79
N PRO A 89 14.97 -4.87 6.59
CA PRO A 89 14.77 -5.20 8.00
C PRO A 89 14.25 -6.62 8.23
N LEU A 90 13.26 -7.08 7.44
CA LEU A 90 12.74 -8.44 7.53
C LEU A 90 13.84 -9.46 7.27
N MET A 91 14.60 -9.28 6.18
CA MET A 91 15.66 -10.21 5.81
C MET A 91 16.79 -10.26 6.85
N ALA A 92 17.15 -9.11 7.45
CA ALA A 92 18.10 -9.06 8.55
C ALA A 92 17.59 -9.79 9.80
N SER A 93 16.33 -9.58 10.19
CA SER A 93 15.71 -10.29 11.32
C SER A 93 15.65 -11.80 11.10
N LEU A 94 15.30 -12.25 9.89
CA LEU A 94 15.25 -13.67 9.54
C LEU A 94 16.63 -14.32 9.56
N ALA A 95 17.67 -13.60 9.10
CA ALA A 95 19.05 -14.07 9.14
C ALA A 95 19.53 -14.28 10.58
N VAL A 96 19.27 -13.33 11.48
CA VAL A 96 19.60 -13.45 12.91
C VAL A 96 18.83 -14.60 13.57
N ALA A 97 17.56 -14.78 13.21
CA ALA A 97 16.73 -15.87 13.74
C ALA A 97 17.04 -17.25 13.14
N GLY A 98 17.87 -17.34 12.08
CA GLY A 98 18.15 -18.58 11.38
C GLY A 98 16.93 -19.17 10.66
N VAL A 99 15.98 -18.34 10.23
CA VAL A 99 14.73 -18.77 9.58
C VAL A 99 14.79 -18.43 8.09
N SER A 100 14.51 -19.41 7.22
CA SER A 100 14.42 -19.14 5.78
C SER A 100 13.17 -18.31 5.46
N TRP A 101 13.29 -17.39 4.50
CA TRP A 101 12.16 -16.55 4.06
C TRP A 101 10.95 -17.36 3.63
N ILE A 102 11.14 -18.47 2.90
CA ILE A 102 10.02 -19.33 2.46
C ILE A 102 9.25 -19.90 3.66
N LYS A 103 9.96 -20.32 4.72
CA LYS A 103 9.33 -20.84 5.94
C LYS A 103 8.54 -19.75 6.65
N TRP A 104 9.12 -18.55 6.75
CA TRP A 104 8.44 -17.38 7.32
C TRP A 104 7.20 -16.99 6.51
N ALA A 105 7.33 -16.84 5.19
CA ALA A 105 6.25 -16.43 4.31
C ALA A 105 5.05 -17.39 4.40
N LYS A 106 5.29 -18.72 4.42
CA LYS A 106 4.21 -19.71 4.59
C LYS A 106 3.49 -19.59 5.93
N TRP A 107 4.24 -19.32 7.00
CA TRP A 107 3.68 -19.15 8.34
C TRP A 107 2.91 -17.83 8.47
N PHE A 108 3.44 -16.74 7.90
CA PHE A 108 2.88 -15.41 8.00
C PHE A 108 1.71 -15.17 7.02
N MET A 109 1.65 -15.88 5.90
CA MET A 109 0.60 -15.72 4.88
C MET A 109 -0.83 -15.70 5.44
N PRO A 110 -1.28 -16.64 6.31
CA PRO A 110 -2.62 -16.56 6.89
C PRO A 110 -2.84 -15.29 7.72
N LEU A 111 -1.82 -14.81 8.46
CA LEU A 111 -1.90 -13.55 9.21
C LEU A 111 -1.97 -12.34 8.28
N PHE A 112 -1.20 -12.34 7.20
CA PHE A 112 -1.23 -11.30 6.18
C PHE A 112 -2.63 -11.16 5.56
N LEU A 113 -3.31 -12.28 5.29
CA LEU A 113 -4.68 -12.26 4.79
C LEU A 113 -5.67 -11.71 5.82
N ILE A 114 -5.53 -12.06 7.10
CA ILE A 114 -6.35 -11.51 8.18
C ILE A 114 -6.14 -9.99 8.30
N TRP A 115 -4.88 -9.53 8.29
CA TRP A 115 -4.56 -8.11 8.34
C TRP A 115 -5.10 -7.36 7.12
N SER A 116 -5.00 -7.96 5.93
CA SER A 116 -5.57 -7.39 4.70
C SER A 116 -7.09 -7.25 4.81
N ALA A 117 -7.78 -8.26 5.36
CA ALA A 117 -9.22 -8.18 5.61
C ALA A 117 -9.58 -7.08 6.61
N ILE A 118 -8.81 -6.96 7.71
CA ILE A 118 -8.98 -5.88 8.69
C ILE A 118 -8.74 -4.52 8.03
N ALA A 119 -7.69 -4.35 7.22
CA ALA A 119 -7.46 -3.12 6.48
C ALA A 119 -8.62 -2.78 5.55
N CYS A 120 -9.18 -3.75 4.82
CA CYS A 120 -10.34 -3.50 3.97
C CYS A 120 -11.54 -3.00 4.78
N ILE A 121 -11.81 -3.59 5.94
CA ILE A 121 -12.89 -3.16 6.85
C ILE A 121 -12.61 -1.75 7.36
N LEU A 122 -11.40 -1.49 7.86
CA LEU A 122 -11.03 -0.19 8.42
C LEU A 122 -11.02 0.92 7.37
N LEU A 123 -10.58 0.64 6.14
CA LEU A 123 -10.64 1.59 5.02
C LEU A 123 -12.08 1.88 4.60
N THR A 124 -12.93 0.86 4.58
CA THR A 124 -14.36 1.04 4.33
C THR A 124 -14.98 1.95 5.37
N ILE A 125 -14.72 1.67 6.66
CA ILE A 125 -15.18 2.51 7.78
C ILE A 125 -14.62 3.93 7.62
N ALA A 126 -13.34 4.09 7.32
CA ALA A 126 -12.69 5.38 7.16
C ALA A 126 -13.34 6.23 6.07
N VAL A 127 -13.70 5.63 4.93
CA VAL A 127 -14.46 6.31 3.87
C VAL A 127 -15.85 6.69 4.36
N LEU A 128 -16.59 5.78 5.01
CA LEU A 128 -17.97 6.01 5.44
C LEU A 128 -18.10 7.07 6.54
N ILE A 129 -17.16 7.12 7.48
CA ILE A 129 -17.14 8.14 8.53
C ILE A 129 -16.49 9.44 8.07
N ASN A 130 -16.05 9.52 6.80
CA ASN A 130 -15.42 10.71 6.27
C ASN A 130 -14.18 11.06 7.11
N LEU A 131 -13.26 10.09 7.25
CA LEU A 131 -12.11 10.15 8.15
C LEU A 131 -11.17 11.32 7.80
N GLY A 132 -11.32 12.39 8.57
CA GLY A 132 -10.57 13.66 8.52
C GLY A 132 -10.81 14.42 7.22
N PRO A 133 -10.30 15.64 6.99
CA PRO A 133 -9.28 16.32 7.77
C PRO A 133 -9.71 16.81 9.17
N PHE A 134 -10.55 17.80 9.45
CA PHE A 134 -10.62 19.11 8.81
C PHE A 134 -10.97 19.13 7.33
#